data_AF-A0A2G1VYI3-F1
#
_entry.id   AF-A0A2G1VYI3-F1
#
_cell.length_a   1.000
_cell.length_b   1.000
_cell.length_c   1.000
_cell.angle_alpha   90.00
_cell.angle_beta   90.00
_cell.angle_gamma   90.00
#
_symmetry.space_group_name_H-M   'P 1'
#
loop_
_entity.id
_entity.type
_entity.pdbx_description
1 polymer ?
#
loop_
_entity_poly.entity_id
_entity_poly.type
_entity_poly.pdbx_seq_one_letter_code
_entity_poly.pdbx_strand_id
1 'polypeptide(L)'
;MKSIVSQFTTDDYVSMLPPASRQLAIQRLAMVQNPADLIAEVAAQPGTGLATKGQSLWPRELVEQISKEIYLVICTEDEKYADLRKKVKEQKEISATVLITLMSSTIATYVDAMAAMCVPLVTWIMAALSKTGVEGWCLAFSKQAGNGEQKSDVTKEPGTDGSPGTTGIQ
;
A
#
# COMPACT_ATOMS: atom_id res chain seq x y z
N MET A 1 7.49 -14.04 -15.32
CA MET A 1 8.54 -13.12 -14.82
C MET A 1 9.08 -13.72 -13.54
N LYS A 2 10.25 -14.39 -13.54
CA LYS A 2 10.95 -14.63 -12.25
C LYS A 2 11.14 -13.24 -11.66
N SER A 3 10.41 -12.94 -10.59
CA SER A 3 10.00 -11.57 -10.31
C SER A 3 11.24 -10.70 -10.16
N ILE A 4 11.34 -9.64 -10.95
CA ILE A 4 12.49 -8.71 -10.91
C ILE A 4 12.62 -8.13 -9.50
N VAL A 5 11.49 -8.04 -8.79
CA VAL A 5 11.40 -7.65 -7.37
C VAL A 5 12.14 -8.64 -6.44
N SER A 6 12.18 -9.93 -6.78
CA SER A 6 12.88 -10.97 -5.98
C SER A 6 14.41 -10.86 -6.03
N GLN A 7 14.96 -10.03 -6.92
CA GLN A 7 16.40 -9.76 -6.96
C GLN A 7 16.81 -8.70 -5.93
N PHE A 8 15.86 -8.01 -5.31
CA PHE A 8 16.11 -6.92 -4.36
C PHE A 8 15.71 -7.32 -2.95
N THR A 9 16.55 -6.96 -1.99
CA THR A 9 16.32 -7.17 -0.57
C THR A 9 15.50 -6.05 0.03
N THR A 10 14.90 -6.28 1.20
CA THR A 10 14.18 -5.23 1.93
C THR A 10 15.11 -4.05 2.26
N ASP A 11 16.37 -4.33 2.58
CA ASP A 11 17.39 -3.33 2.89
C ASP A 11 17.69 -2.39 1.72
N ASP A 12 17.68 -2.89 0.48
CA ASP A 12 17.86 -2.06 -0.72
C ASP A 12 16.83 -0.93 -0.77
N TYR A 13 15.56 -1.26 -0.49
CA TYR A 13 14.47 -0.29 -0.48
C TYR A 13 14.49 0.61 0.76
N VAL A 14 14.70 0.03 1.95
CA VAL A 14 14.74 0.79 3.21
C VAL A 14 15.90 1.79 3.22
N SER A 15 17.01 1.49 2.55
CA SER A 15 18.14 2.42 2.41
C SER A 15 17.76 3.72 1.69
N MET A 16 16.72 3.71 0.85
CA MET A 16 16.24 4.91 0.15
C MET A 16 15.34 5.79 1.01
N LEU A 17 14.85 5.27 2.14
CA LEU A 17 14.07 6.06 3.07
C LEU A 17 14.97 7.03 3.85
N PRO A 18 14.46 8.22 4.22
CA PRO A 18 15.16 9.15 5.10
C PRO A 18 15.59 8.47 6.41
N PRO A 19 16.76 8.82 6.98
CA PRO A 19 17.31 8.12 8.15
C PRO A 19 16.34 8.03 9.33
N ALA A 20 15.56 9.10 9.57
CA ALA A 20 14.55 9.15 10.62
C ALA A 20 13.42 8.11 10.45
N SER A 21 13.12 7.74 9.20
CA SER A 21 12.06 6.80 8.85
C SER A 21 12.56 5.35 8.77
N ARG A 22 13.88 5.12 8.66
CA ARG A 22 14.44 3.77 8.45
C ARG A 22 14.18 2.82 9.61
N GLN A 23 14.41 3.25 10.85
CA GLN A 23 14.25 2.39 12.03
C GLN A 23 12.78 2.02 12.25
N LEU A 24 11.89 3.02 12.11
CA LEU A 24 10.45 2.78 12.14
C LEU A 24 10.03 1.85 11.00
N ALA A 25 10.62 2.01 9.81
CA ALA A 25 10.34 1.16 8.67
C ALA A 25 10.68 -0.29 8.92
N ILE A 26 11.89 -0.57 9.40
CA ILE A 26 12.36 -1.93 9.70
C ILE A 26 11.47 -2.56 10.77
N GLN A 27 11.19 -1.84 11.85
CA GLN A 27 10.38 -2.37 12.96
C GLN A 27 8.95 -2.70 12.51
N ARG A 28 8.33 -1.81 11.74
CA ARG A 28 6.96 -1.99 11.25
C ARG A 28 6.87 -3.06 10.16
N LEU A 29 7.77 -3.05 9.18
CA LEU A 29 7.88 -4.10 8.19
C LEU A 29 8.19 -5.47 8.82
N ALA A 30 8.78 -5.54 10.01
CA ALA A 30 8.93 -6.78 10.77
C ALA A 30 7.62 -7.30 11.37
N MET A 31 6.66 -6.42 11.64
CA MET A 31 5.35 -6.76 12.19
C MET A 31 4.31 -7.05 11.10
N VAL A 32 4.52 -6.58 9.87
CA VAL A 32 3.59 -6.83 8.77
C VAL A 32 3.69 -8.28 8.31
N GLN A 33 2.77 -9.11 8.79
CA GLN A 33 2.58 -10.49 8.33
C GLN A 33 1.62 -10.58 7.15
N ASN A 34 0.67 -9.66 7.03
CA ASN A 34 -0.31 -9.63 5.96
C ASN A 34 -0.13 -8.39 5.07
N PRO A 35 -0.15 -8.53 3.74
CA PRO A 35 -0.07 -7.39 2.83
C PRO A 35 -1.32 -6.48 2.87
N ALA A 36 -2.41 -6.91 3.51
CA ALA A 36 -3.59 -6.05 3.76
C ALA A 36 -3.34 -5.05 4.91
N ASP A 37 -2.65 -5.47 5.98
CA ASP A 37 -2.21 -4.58 7.07
C ASP A 37 -1.20 -3.55 6.59
N LEU A 38 -0.54 -3.83 5.46
CA LEU A 38 0.41 -2.94 4.83
C LEU A 38 -0.20 -1.62 4.37
N ILE A 39 -1.43 -1.64 3.86
CA ILE A 39 -2.12 -0.41 3.42
C ILE A 39 -2.38 0.49 4.62
N ALA A 40 -2.86 -0.10 5.74
CA ALA A 40 -3.14 0.63 6.97
C ALA A 40 -1.84 1.16 7.61
N GLU A 41 -0.79 0.33 7.64
CA GLU A 41 0.51 0.72 8.18
C GLU A 41 1.16 1.83 7.35
N VAL A 42 1.18 1.69 6.02
CA VAL A 42 1.72 2.71 5.11
C VAL A 42 0.90 4.00 5.15
N ALA A 43 -0.43 3.92 5.28
CA ALA A 43 -1.27 5.10 5.47
C ALA A 43 -0.99 5.81 6.81
N ALA A 44 -0.66 5.04 7.85
CA ALA A 44 -0.29 5.53 9.17
C ALA A 44 1.15 6.06 9.26
N GLN A 45 1.97 5.87 8.21
CA GLN A 45 3.34 6.37 8.19
C GLN A 45 3.38 7.89 8.07
N PRO A 46 4.19 8.58 8.90
CA PRO A 46 4.46 9.99 8.70
C PRO A 46 5.15 10.22 7.36
N GLY A 47 4.39 10.71 6.37
CA GLY A 47 4.93 11.02 5.05
C GLY A 47 5.97 12.14 5.12
N THR A 48 7.19 11.85 4.67
CA THR A 48 8.17 12.88 4.28
C THR A 48 7.63 13.60 3.04
N GLY A 49 6.82 14.63 3.25
CA GLY A 49 6.30 15.48 2.16
C GLY A 49 4.98 16.19 2.47
N LEU A 50 4.18 15.70 3.41
CA LEU A 50 2.86 16.27 3.77
C LEU A 50 2.78 16.58 5.28
N ALA A 51 3.83 17.18 5.82
CA ALA A 51 3.80 17.73 7.18
C ALA A 51 3.28 19.18 7.15
N THR A 52 2.06 19.44 6.66
CA THR A 52 1.52 20.81 6.68
C THR A 52 0.67 21.12 7.91
N LYS A 53 0.18 20.15 8.69
CA LYS A 53 -0.59 20.42 9.93
C LYS A 53 -0.55 19.30 10.99
N GLY A 54 0.62 18.72 11.29
CA GLY A 54 0.75 17.81 12.43
C GLY A 54 -0.04 16.48 12.35
N GLN A 55 -0.70 16.20 11.23
CA GLN A 55 -1.25 14.89 10.88
C GLN A 55 -0.59 14.43 9.59
N SER A 56 0.47 13.66 9.76
CA SER A 56 1.27 13.08 8.69
C SER A 56 0.64 11.76 8.28
N LEU A 57 -0.56 11.81 7.70
CA LEU A 57 -1.32 10.65 7.28
C LEU A 57 -1.50 10.74 5.77
N TRP A 58 -1.13 9.68 5.06
CA TRP A 58 -1.45 9.58 3.64
C TRP A 58 -2.96 9.38 3.49
N PRO A 59 -3.63 10.02 2.50
CA PRO A 59 -5.04 9.73 2.23
C PRO A 59 -5.19 8.24 1.93
N ARG A 60 -6.06 7.55 2.66
CA ARG A 60 -6.25 6.11 2.51
C ARG A 60 -6.59 5.73 1.07
N GLU A 61 -7.42 6.55 0.41
CA GLU A 61 -7.81 6.39 -0.99
C GLU A 61 -6.60 6.43 -1.94
N LEU A 62 -5.64 7.31 -1.68
CA LEU A 62 -4.41 7.42 -2.48
C LEU A 62 -3.53 6.18 -2.31
N VAL A 63 -3.40 5.69 -1.06
CA VAL A 63 -2.63 4.47 -0.77
C VAL A 63 -3.28 3.25 -1.42
N GLU A 64 -4.61 3.16 -1.37
CA GLU A 64 -5.39 2.10 -2.02
C GLU A 64 -5.27 2.15 -3.54
N GLN A 65 -5.36 3.35 -4.16
CA GLN A 65 -5.16 3.52 -5.60
C GLN A 65 -3.77 3.09 -6.05
N ILE A 66 -2.72 3.55 -5.36
CA ILE A 66 -1.34 3.19 -5.72
C ILE A 66 -1.10 1.69 -5.50
N SER A 67 -1.63 1.11 -4.43
CA SER A 67 -1.50 -0.34 -4.18
C SER A 67 -2.20 -1.17 -5.26
N LYS A 68 -3.36 -0.72 -5.76
CA LYS A 68 -4.07 -1.34 -6.89
C LYS A 68 -3.25 -1.25 -8.18
N GLU A 69 -2.67 -0.10 -8.49
CA GLU A 69 -1.83 0.06 -9.68
C GLU A 69 -0.58 -0.81 -9.60
N ILE A 70 0.06 -0.91 -8.43
CA ILE A 70 1.19 -1.83 -8.21
C ILE A 70 0.77 -3.29 -8.41
N TYR A 71 -0.41 -3.67 -7.92
CA TYR A 71 -0.97 -4.99 -8.17
C TYR A 71 -1.15 -5.24 -9.68
N LEU A 72 -1.71 -4.29 -10.43
CA LEU A 72 -1.84 -4.42 -11.88
C LEU A 72 -0.47 -4.58 -12.56
N VAL A 73 0.53 -3.80 -12.15
CA VAL A 73 1.88 -3.90 -12.73
C VAL A 73 2.52 -5.27 -12.49
N ILE A 74 2.44 -5.76 -11.24
CA ILE A 74 3.21 -6.93 -10.78
C ILE A 74 2.48 -8.25 -11.00
N CYS A 75 1.18 -8.26 -10.67
CA CYS A 75 0.38 -9.48 -10.57
C CYS A 75 -0.45 -9.76 -11.82
N THR A 76 -0.61 -8.77 -12.69
CA THR A 76 -1.41 -8.91 -13.92
C THR A 76 -0.58 -8.63 -15.16
N GLU A 77 -1.08 -9.08 -16.30
CA GLU A 77 -0.48 -8.82 -17.61
C GLU A 77 -1.14 -7.66 -18.34
N ASP A 78 -1.76 -6.73 -17.61
CA ASP A 78 -2.50 -5.59 -18.17
C ASP A 78 -1.65 -4.79 -19.18
N GLU A 79 -2.18 -4.58 -20.39
CA GLU A 79 -1.46 -3.93 -21.51
C GLU A 79 -0.97 -2.53 -21.17
N LYS A 80 -1.65 -1.83 -20.25
CA LYS A 80 -1.28 -0.50 -19.71
C LYS A 80 0.16 -0.43 -19.20
N TYR A 81 0.68 -1.57 -18.74
CA TYR A 81 2.02 -1.70 -18.17
C TYR A 81 2.97 -2.54 -19.02
N ALA A 82 2.60 -2.89 -20.25
CA ALA A 82 3.42 -3.71 -21.14
C ALA A 82 4.78 -3.05 -21.43
N ASP A 83 4.79 -1.75 -21.74
CA ASP A 83 6.02 -0.97 -21.98
C ASP A 83 6.91 -0.90 -20.74
N LEU A 84 6.31 -0.71 -19.56
CA LEU A 84 7.06 -0.70 -18.31
C LEU A 84 7.72 -2.07 -18.10
N ARG A 85 6.96 -3.17 -18.21
CA ARG A 85 7.49 -4.53 -18.07
C ARG A 85 8.57 -4.85 -19.10
N LYS A 86 8.45 -4.33 -20.33
CA LYS A 86 9.49 -4.45 -21.37
C LYS A 86 10.77 -3.73 -20.94
N LYS A 87 10.67 -2.47 -20.52
CA LYS A 87 11.83 -1.69 -20.02
C LYS A 87 12.50 -2.37 -18.84
N VAL A 88 11.72 -2.92 -17.91
CA VAL A 88 12.30 -3.63 -16.76
C VAL A 88 12.97 -4.94 -17.20
N LYS A 89 12.41 -5.68 -18.16
CA LYS A 89 13.03 -6.90 -18.70
C LYS A 89 14.30 -6.64 -19.52
N GLU A 90 14.36 -5.52 -20.23
CA GLU A 90 15.51 -5.15 -21.06
C GLU A 90 16.75 -4.78 -20.24
N GLN A 91 16.55 -4.28 -19.03
CA GLN A 91 17.66 -3.96 -18.14
C GLN A 91 18.03 -5.16 -17.26
N LYS A 92 19.15 -5.80 -17.60
CA LYS A 92 19.66 -6.99 -16.88
C LYS A 92 20.13 -6.71 -15.45
N GLU A 93 20.46 -5.45 -15.14
CA GLU A 93 20.93 -4.99 -13.82
C GLU A 93 20.26 -3.67 -13.46
N ILE A 94 18.94 -3.69 -13.24
CA ILE A 94 18.24 -2.54 -12.66
C ILE A 94 18.65 -2.39 -11.21
N SER A 95 18.99 -1.17 -10.79
CA SER A 95 19.08 -0.84 -9.37
C SER A 95 17.66 -0.65 -8.81
N ALA A 96 17.44 -1.00 -7.54
CA ALA A 96 16.15 -0.80 -6.88
C ALA A 96 15.62 0.65 -7.05
N THR A 97 16.54 1.64 -7.04
CA THR A 97 16.20 3.06 -7.22
C THR A 97 15.60 3.35 -8.59
N VAL A 98 16.16 2.74 -9.64
CA VAL A 98 15.68 2.88 -11.01
C VAL A 98 14.30 2.23 -11.14
N LEU A 99 14.12 1.05 -10.54
CA LEU A 99 12.82 0.37 -10.52
C LEU A 99 11.75 1.24 -9.88
N ILE A 100 12.00 1.76 -8.67
CA ILE A 100 11.06 2.62 -7.95
C ILE A 100 10.77 3.89 -8.74
N THR A 101 11.78 4.50 -9.35
CA THR A 101 11.60 5.74 -10.11
C THR A 101 10.73 5.51 -11.34
N LEU A 102 10.95 4.41 -12.07
CA LEU A 102 10.13 4.02 -13.21
C LEU A 102 8.68 3.70 -12.80
N MET A 103 8.51 2.93 -11.73
CA MET A 103 7.20 2.56 -11.18
C MET A 103 6.43 3.79 -10.71
N SER A 104 7.06 4.64 -9.88
CA SER A 104 6.43 5.83 -9.31
C SER A 104 6.06 6.85 -10.37
N SER A 105 6.92 7.08 -11.37
CA SER A 105 6.63 7.94 -12.51
C SER A 105 5.43 7.42 -13.31
N THR A 106 5.40 6.12 -13.60
CA THR A 106 4.32 5.51 -14.38
C THR A 106 3.00 5.55 -13.60
N ILE A 107 2.99 5.17 -12.33
CA ILE A 107 1.79 5.17 -11.49
C ILE A 107 1.27 6.60 -11.29
N ALA A 108 2.14 7.58 -11.08
CA ALA A 108 1.77 8.98 -10.91
C ALA A 108 0.96 9.52 -12.10
N THR A 109 1.30 9.11 -13.33
CA THR A 109 0.52 9.49 -14.53
C THR A 109 -0.90 8.95 -14.55
N TYR A 110 -1.18 7.88 -13.81
CA TYR A 110 -2.51 7.25 -13.77
C TYR A 110 -3.35 7.63 -12.56
N VAL A 111 -2.71 8.06 -11.47
CA VAL A 111 -3.39 8.41 -10.21
C VAL A 111 -3.58 9.93 -10.07
N ASP A 112 -3.18 10.72 -11.08
CA ASP A 112 -3.19 12.20 -11.06
C ASP A 112 -2.53 12.76 -9.78
N ALA A 113 -1.48 12.07 -9.34
CA ALA A 113 -0.74 12.38 -8.13
C ALA A 113 0.65 12.90 -8.49
N MET A 114 1.21 13.78 -7.65
CA MET A 114 2.58 14.24 -7.85
C MET A 114 3.55 13.06 -7.72
N ALA A 115 4.35 12.78 -8.76
CA ALA A 115 5.31 11.69 -8.76
C ALA A 115 6.26 11.71 -7.54
N ALA A 116 6.63 12.90 -7.06
CA ALA A 116 7.44 13.07 -5.86
C ALA A 116 6.79 12.49 -4.58
N MET A 117 5.45 12.50 -4.50
CA MET A 117 4.70 11.91 -3.40
C MET A 117 4.57 10.39 -3.54
N CYS A 118 4.53 9.88 -4.77
CA CYS A 118 4.44 8.45 -5.03
C CYS A 118 5.74 7.70 -4.69
N VAL A 119 6.91 8.32 -4.86
CA VAL A 119 8.22 7.68 -4.60
C VAL A 119 8.31 7.02 -3.22
N PRO A 120 8.14 7.72 -2.08
CA PRO A 120 8.27 7.10 -0.76
C PRO A 120 7.23 5.98 -0.55
N LEU A 121 6.03 6.15 -1.10
CA LEU A 121 4.96 5.16 -0.99
C LEU A 121 5.29 3.87 -1.75
N VAL A 122 5.76 4.01 -2.99
CA VAL A 122 6.17 2.89 -3.82
C VAL A 122 7.37 2.18 -3.20
N THR A 123 8.35 2.91 -2.66
CA THR A 123 9.48 2.31 -1.92
C THR A 123 9.01 1.43 -0.77
N TRP A 124 8.04 1.92 0.01
CA TRP A 124 7.45 1.18 1.11
C TRP A 124 6.75 -0.10 0.68
N ILE A 125 5.94 -0.01 -0.37
CA ILE A 125 5.21 -1.15 -0.92
C ILE A 125 6.20 -2.18 -1.53
N MET A 126 7.27 -1.73 -2.17
CA MET A 126 8.31 -2.61 -2.70
C MET A 126 9.10 -3.32 -1.59
N ALA A 127 9.46 -2.61 -0.51
CA ALA A 127 10.12 -3.21 0.65
C ALA A 127 9.28 -4.34 1.26
N ALA A 128 7.98 -4.09 1.37
CA ALA A 128 6.97 -5.03 1.80
C ALA A 128 6.79 -6.24 0.87
N LEU A 129 6.73 -5.99 -0.44
CA LEU A 129 6.69 -7.00 -1.49
C LEU A 129 7.91 -7.93 -1.43
N SER A 130 9.11 -7.38 -1.21
CA SER A 130 10.32 -8.18 -1.05
C SER A 130 10.28 -9.11 0.16
N LYS A 131 9.51 -8.76 1.19
CA LYS A 131 9.39 -9.56 2.42
C LYS A 131 8.31 -10.64 2.33
N THR A 132 7.14 -10.28 1.80
CA THR A 132 5.99 -11.18 1.63
C THR A 132 6.11 -12.06 0.38
N GLY A 133 6.96 -11.66 -0.57
CA GLY A 133 7.07 -12.28 -1.87
C GLY A 133 5.95 -11.84 -2.81
N VAL A 134 6.24 -11.91 -4.11
CA VAL A 134 5.28 -11.51 -5.15
C VAL A 134 4.04 -12.39 -5.14
N GLU A 135 4.18 -13.70 -4.91
CA GLU A 135 3.04 -14.62 -4.81
C GLU A 135 2.12 -14.28 -3.63
N GLY A 136 2.70 -13.99 -2.46
CA GLY A 136 1.95 -13.60 -1.26
C GLY A 136 1.17 -12.30 -1.47
N TRP A 137 1.79 -11.31 -2.12
CA TRP A 137 1.13 -10.07 -2.48
C TRP A 137 -0.03 -10.28 -3.46
N CYS A 138 0.20 -11.03 -4.54
CA CYS A 138 -0.82 -11.27 -5.55
C CYS A 138 -2.02 -12.05 -5.00
N LEU A 139 -1.80 -13.02 -4.11
CA LEU A 139 -2.87 -13.76 -3.46
C LEU A 139 -3.72 -12.88 -2.54
N ALA A 140 -3.08 -11.99 -1.79
CA ALA A 140 -3.84 -11.14 -0.88
C ALA A 140 -4.60 -10.01 -1.57
N PHE A 141 -4.02 -9.42 -2.62
CA PHE A 141 -4.68 -8.35 -3.37
C PHE A 141 -5.72 -8.86 -4.37
N SER A 142 -5.56 -10.07 -4.93
CA SER A 142 -6.62 -10.70 -5.72
C SER A 142 -7.90 -10.92 -4.91
N LYS A 143 -7.75 -11.24 -3.61
CA LYS A 143 -8.89 -11.37 -2.68
C LYS A 143 -9.57 -10.02 -2.39
N GLN A 144 -8.83 -8.90 -2.44
CA GLN A 144 -9.42 -7.56 -2.32
C GLN A 144 -10.07 -7.07 -3.62
N ALA A 145 -9.47 -7.39 -4.78
CA ALA A 145 -10.01 -7.02 -6.09
C ALA A 145 -11.31 -7.76 -6.42
N GLY A 146 -11.49 -8.98 -5.93
CA GLY A 146 -12.75 -9.74 -6.02
C GLY A 146 -13.82 -9.32 -5.02
N ASN A 147 -13.51 -8.43 -4.07
CA ASN A 147 -14.40 -8.07 -2.95
C ASN A 147 -14.78 -6.58 -3.01
N GLY A 148 -15.27 -6.13 -4.17
CA GLY A 148 -15.94 -4.83 -4.35
C GLY A 148 -17.24 -4.66 -3.56
N GLU A 149 -17.44 -5.42 -2.48
CA GLU A 149 -18.63 -5.39 -1.64
C GLU A 149 -18.28 -5.72 -0.18
N GLN A 150 -17.32 -5.00 0.41
CA GLN A 150 -17.40 -4.75 1.86
C GLN A 150 -18.00 -3.37 2.07
N LYS A 151 -19.32 -3.35 1.89
CA LYS A 151 -20.24 -2.41 2.52
C LYS A 151 -19.77 -2.21 3.96
N SER A 152 -19.45 -0.97 4.30
CA SER A 152 -19.33 -0.53 5.69
C SER A 152 -20.61 -0.92 6.42
N ASP A 153 -20.58 -2.03 7.14
CA ASP A 153 -21.55 -2.27 8.19
C ASP A 153 -21.10 -1.43 9.39
N VAL A 154 -21.53 -0.16 9.34
CA VAL A 154 -21.78 0.61 10.54
C VAL A 154 -22.87 -0.16 11.29
N THR A 155 -22.48 -1.14 12.11
CA THR A 155 -23.39 -1.72 13.10
C THR A 155 -23.60 -0.66 14.19
N LYS A 156 -24.57 0.22 13.88
CA LYS A 156 -25.69 0.62 14.72
C LYS A 156 -25.44 0.58 16.24
N GLU A 157 -25.39 1.77 16.82
CA GLU A 157 -25.57 2.02 18.24
C GLU A 157 -26.78 1.25 18.79
N PRO A 158 -26.67 0.55 19.93
CA PRO A 158 -27.83 0.01 20.61
C PRO A 158 -28.57 1.16 21.31
N GLY A 159 -29.55 1.72 20.62
CA GLY A 159 -30.64 2.46 21.26
C GLY A 159 -31.46 1.51 22.12
N THR A 160 -31.35 1.66 23.45
CA THR A 160 -32.30 1.11 24.41
C THR A 160 -33.39 2.14 24.68
N ASP A 161 -34.50 2.01 23.97
CA ASP A 161 -35.78 2.61 24.33
C ASP A 161 -36.77 1.49 24.65
N GLY A 162 -37.43 1.55 25.81
CA GLY A 162 -38.42 0.53 26.18
C GLY A 162 -38.86 0.52 27.65
N SER A 163 -39.34 1.64 28.17
CA SER A 163 -40.48 1.63 29.13
C SER A 163 -41.69 0.99 28.42
N PRO A 164 -42.64 0.27 29.06
CA PRO A 164 -43.52 0.82 30.12
C PRO A 164 -44.01 -0.19 31.18
N GLY A 165 -44.63 0.28 32.27
CA GLY A 165 -45.34 -0.61 33.20
C GLY A 165 -45.78 -0.03 34.53
N THR A 166 -46.71 0.91 34.49
CA THR A 166 -47.52 1.40 35.62
C THR A 166 -48.35 0.28 36.26
N THR A 167 -48.39 0.19 37.60
CA THR A 167 -49.49 -0.24 38.52
C THR A 167 -48.86 -0.33 39.93
N GLY A 168 -49.33 0.20 41.05
CA GLY A 168 -50.59 0.82 41.45
C GLY A 168 -50.78 0.56 42.96
N ILE A 169 -50.78 1.63 43.75
CA ILE A 169 -51.60 1.89 44.96
C ILE A 169 -51.84 0.74 45.98
N GLN A 170 -51.20 0.83 47.15
CA GLN A 170 -51.82 1.17 48.46
C GLN A 170 -50.77 1.21 49.57
#